data_AF-A0AAU7S993-F1
#
_entry.id   AF-A0AAU7S993-F1
#
_cell.length_a   1.000
_cell.length_b   1.000
_cell.length_c   1.000
_cell.angle_alpha   90.00
_cell.angle_beta   90.00
_cell.angle_gamma   90.00
#
_symmetry.space_group_name_H-M   'P 1'
#
loop_
_entity.id
_entity.type
_entity.pdbx_description
1 polymer ?
#
loop_
_entity_poly.entity_id
_entity_poly.type
_entity_poly.pdbx_seq_one_letter_code
_entity_poly.pdbx_strand_id
1 'polypeptide(L)'
;MSSKQTKKPETRSRLTREERYRQLIEIAWQIVGEEGTEALTLGRLSERAGVTKPVVYDHFITRSGLLAALYREFDIRQTKVMDAALQASTPTLAGRAEVIAASYVDCVLLQGREIPGIIAALAGSPELEKIKREYETAFIEKCRALLAPFANAGSIASAGLWAMLGAAEALSYAATMGDISPQQAKDELFETIKAMLARSA
;
A
#
# COMPACT_ATOMS: atom_id res chain seq x y z
N MET A 1 -47.90 -22.44 -33.12
CA MET A 1 -47.71 -21.53 -31.97
C MET A 1 -48.09 -22.32 -30.73
N SER A 2 -47.27 -22.65 -29.75
CA SER A 2 -46.18 -21.91 -29.10
C SER A 2 -45.25 -22.94 -28.43
N SER A 3 -43.97 -22.99 -28.79
CA SER A 3 -42.97 -23.77 -28.05
C SER A 3 -42.34 -22.88 -26.99
N LYS A 4 -42.67 -23.12 -25.71
CA LYS A 4 -42.00 -22.51 -24.56
C LYS A 4 -40.56 -23.01 -24.51
N GLN A 5 -39.61 -22.14 -24.80
CA GLN A 5 -38.19 -22.37 -24.57
C GLN A 5 -37.90 -22.18 -23.07
N THR A 6 -37.71 -23.29 -22.35
CA THR A 6 -37.16 -23.29 -20.99
C THR A 6 -35.71 -22.85 -21.01
N LYS A 7 -35.41 -21.66 -20.47
CA LYS A 7 -34.04 -21.22 -20.16
C LYS A 7 -33.40 -22.21 -19.18
N LYS A 8 -32.33 -22.87 -19.62
CA LYS A 8 -31.48 -23.74 -18.80
C LYS A 8 -30.83 -22.89 -17.71
N PRO A 9 -30.76 -23.32 -16.44
CA PRO A 9 -30.07 -22.56 -15.40
C PRO A 9 -28.58 -22.53 -15.77
N GLU A 10 -28.01 -21.34 -15.96
CA GLU A 10 -26.56 -21.20 -16.02
C GLU A 10 -25.99 -21.69 -14.70
N THR A 11 -25.30 -22.82 -14.74
CA THR A 11 -24.56 -23.36 -13.60
C THR A 11 -23.55 -22.30 -13.18
N ARG A 12 -23.83 -21.60 -12.08
CA ARG A 12 -22.89 -20.67 -11.42
C ARG A 12 -21.57 -21.41 -11.23
N SER A 13 -20.60 -21.12 -12.11
CA SER A 13 -19.26 -21.71 -12.04
C SER A 13 -18.68 -21.43 -10.66
N ARG A 14 -18.15 -22.46 -10.01
CA ARG A 14 -17.55 -22.33 -8.68
C ARG A 14 -16.27 -21.52 -8.82
N LEU A 15 -16.23 -20.33 -8.22
CA LEU A 15 -15.03 -19.49 -8.19
C LEU A 15 -13.82 -20.29 -7.73
N THR A 16 -12.69 -20.09 -8.38
CA THR A 16 -11.39 -20.56 -7.92
C THR A 16 -11.04 -19.93 -6.57
N ARG A 17 -10.06 -20.52 -5.87
CA ARG A 17 -9.59 -19.97 -4.59
C ARG A 17 -9.07 -18.54 -4.74
N GLU A 18 -8.40 -18.23 -5.84
CA GLU A 18 -7.85 -16.89 -6.07
C GLU A 18 -8.94 -15.85 -6.39
N GLU A 19 -9.91 -16.20 -7.24
CA GLU A 19 -11.06 -15.33 -7.51
C GLU A 19 -11.89 -15.08 -6.25
N ARG A 20 -12.04 -16.10 -5.40
CA ARG A 20 -12.68 -15.94 -4.09
C ARG A 20 -11.91 -14.97 -3.21
N TYR A 21 -10.59 -15.12 -3.12
CA TYR A 21 -9.76 -14.20 -2.35
C TYR A 21 -9.91 -12.75 -2.84
N ARG A 22 -9.83 -12.51 -4.15
CA ARG A 22 -10.03 -11.18 -4.75
C ARG A 22 -11.40 -10.59 -4.41
N GLN A 23 -12.45 -11.39 -4.53
CA GLN A 23 -13.81 -10.97 -4.15
C GLN A 23 -13.90 -10.58 -2.66
N LEU A 24 -13.33 -11.38 -1.76
CA LEU A 24 -13.36 -11.11 -0.33
C LEU A 24 -12.58 -9.83 0.02
N ILE A 25 -11.44 -9.59 -0.63
CA ILE A 25 -10.67 -8.35 -0.47
C ILE A 25 -11.47 -7.13 -0.95
N GLU A 26 -12.13 -7.22 -2.10
CA GLU A 26 -12.95 -6.13 -2.64
C GLU A 26 -14.10 -5.77 -1.70
N ILE A 27 -14.81 -6.78 -1.17
CA ILE A 27 -15.90 -6.58 -0.22
C ILE A 27 -15.38 -6.04 1.11
N ALA A 28 -14.21 -6.49 1.57
CA ALA A 28 -13.58 -5.96 2.76
C ALA A 28 -13.24 -4.46 2.60
N TRP A 29 -12.74 -4.02 1.44
CA TRP A 29 -12.56 -2.60 1.14
C TRP A 29 -13.89 -1.83 1.16
N GLN A 30 -14.97 -2.40 0.61
CA GLN A 30 -16.29 -1.77 0.68
C GLN A 30 -16.77 -1.59 2.12
N ILE A 31 -16.62 -2.61 2.97
CA ILE A 31 -16.99 -2.50 4.40
C ILE A 31 -16.15 -1.43 5.09
N VAL A 32 -14.84 -1.39 4.87
CA VAL A 32 -13.97 -0.35 5.47
C VAL A 32 -14.36 1.04 4.98
N GLY A 33 -14.62 1.19 3.67
CA GLY A 33 -15.00 2.45 3.05
C GLY A 33 -16.38 2.96 3.46
N GLU A 34 -17.36 2.07 3.66
CA GLU A 34 -18.73 2.43 4.04
C GLU A 34 -18.91 2.55 5.56
N GLU A 35 -18.45 1.55 6.30
CA GLU A 35 -18.77 1.31 7.72
C GLU A 35 -17.56 1.55 8.66
N GLY A 36 -16.36 1.71 8.11
CA GLY A 36 -15.13 1.90 8.87
C GLY A 36 -14.42 0.59 9.26
N THR A 37 -13.15 0.71 9.64
CA THR A 37 -12.27 -0.45 9.92
C THR A 37 -12.76 -1.33 11.08
N GLU A 38 -13.43 -0.75 12.08
CA GLU A 38 -13.98 -1.50 13.22
C GLU A 38 -15.11 -2.44 12.84
N ALA A 39 -15.91 -2.11 11.81
CA ALA A 39 -16.95 -2.99 11.31
C ALA A 39 -16.39 -4.23 10.60
N LEU A 40 -15.12 -4.19 10.16
CA LEU A 40 -14.49 -5.28 9.44
C LEU A 40 -14.14 -6.45 10.38
N THR A 41 -15.01 -7.45 10.39
CA THR A 41 -14.82 -8.74 11.05
C THR A 41 -14.99 -9.89 10.05
N LEU A 42 -14.43 -11.07 10.35
CA LEU A 42 -14.60 -12.26 9.49
C LEU A 42 -16.08 -12.65 9.36
N GLY A 43 -16.88 -12.46 10.40
CA GLY A 43 -18.33 -12.68 10.38
C GLY A 43 -19.04 -11.69 9.46
N ARG A 44 -18.78 -10.40 9.63
CA ARG A 44 -19.36 -9.34 8.78
C ARG A 44 -18.98 -9.52 7.31
N LEU A 45 -17.73 -9.88 7.04
CA LEU A 45 -17.27 -10.18 5.68
C LEU A 45 -18.00 -11.40 5.09
N SER A 46 -18.22 -12.46 5.88
CA SER A 46 -18.98 -13.64 5.43
C SER A 46 -20.41 -13.27 5.05
N GLU A 47 -21.08 -12.50 5.90
CA GLU A 47 -22.45 -12.03 5.68
C GLU A 47 -22.54 -11.17 4.42
N ARG A 48 -21.67 -10.17 4.29
CA ARG A 48 -21.67 -9.24 3.15
C ARG A 48 -21.31 -9.96 1.83
N ALA A 49 -20.41 -10.93 1.88
CA ALA A 49 -20.04 -11.73 0.70
C ALA A 49 -21.04 -12.83 0.34
N GLY A 50 -22.04 -13.10 1.17
CA GLY A 50 -23.02 -14.16 0.95
C GLY A 50 -22.38 -15.56 0.91
N VAL A 51 -21.31 -15.76 1.68
CA VAL A 51 -20.61 -17.04 1.81
C VAL A 51 -20.71 -17.57 3.23
N THR A 52 -20.53 -18.88 3.40
CA THR A 52 -20.50 -19.47 4.74
C THR A 52 -19.24 -19.04 5.48
N LYS A 53 -19.32 -18.96 6.82
CA LYS A 53 -18.16 -18.61 7.66
C LYS A 53 -16.90 -19.43 7.30
N PRO A 54 -16.96 -20.78 7.20
CA PRO A 54 -15.77 -21.57 6.87
C PRO A 54 -15.00 -21.09 5.63
N VAL A 55 -15.70 -20.64 4.58
CA VAL A 55 -15.05 -20.11 3.36
C VAL A 55 -14.17 -18.91 3.67
N VAL A 56 -14.60 -18.00 4.54
CA VAL A 56 -13.79 -16.83 4.92
C VAL A 56 -12.62 -17.24 5.82
N TYR A 57 -12.84 -18.16 6.76
CA TYR A 57 -11.78 -18.67 7.65
C TYR A 57 -10.69 -19.46 6.90
N ASP A 58 -11.02 -20.08 5.76
CA ASP A 58 -10.05 -20.74 4.86
C ASP A 58 -9.07 -19.74 4.19
N HIS A 59 -9.45 -18.45 4.14
CA HIS A 59 -8.64 -17.37 3.58
C HIS A 59 -7.96 -16.52 4.66
N PHE A 60 -8.65 -16.25 5.76
CA PHE A 60 -8.19 -15.36 6.81
C PHE A 60 -8.41 -15.99 8.18
N ILE A 61 -7.31 -16.29 8.87
CA ILE A 61 -7.35 -16.97 10.18
C ILE A 61 -7.86 -16.02 11.28
N THR A 62 -7.48 -14.74 11.20
CA THR A 62 -7.80 -13.72 12.22
C THR A 62 -8.24 -12.41 11.56
N ARG A 63 -8.92 -11.53 12.32
CA ARG A 63 -9.22 -10.15 11.89
C ARG A 63 -7.94 -9.40 11.52
N SER A 64 -6.89 -9.52 12.34
CA SER A 64 -5.58 -8.92 12.06
C SER A 64 -4.98 -9.46 10.76
N GLY A 65 -5.12 -10.77 10.49
CA GLY A 65 -4.70 -11.38 9.22
C GLY A 65 -5.45 -10.85 8.00
N LEU A 66 -6.75 -10.55 8.13
CA LEU A 66 -7.54 -9.89 7.07
C LEU A 66 -7.09 -8.44 6.85
N LEU A 67 -6.92 -7.66 7.93
CA LEU A 67 -6.45 -6.28 7.86
C LEU A 67 -5.03 -6.20 7.24
N ALA A 68 -4.15 -7.11 7.63
CA ALA A 68 -2.83 -7.31 7.06
C ALA A 68 -2.88 -7.59 5.54
N ALA A 69 -3.82 -8.43 5.11
CA ALA A 69 -4.02 -8.71 3.69
C ALA A 69 -4.48 -7.48 2.91
N LEU A 70 -5.38 -6.67 3.47
CA LEU A 70 -5.78 -5.39 2.87
C LEU A 70 -4.58 -4.45 2.73
N TYR A 71 -3.78 -4.28 3.78
CA TYR A 71 -2.59 -3.44 3.73
C TYR A 71 -1.61 -3.89 2.64
N ARG A 72 -1.36 -5.20 2.49
CA ARG A 72 -0.51 -5.74 1.44
C ARG A 72 -1.03 -5.44 0.03
N GLU A 73 -2.34 -5.58 -0.19
CA GLU A 73 -2.96 -5.26 -1.48
C GLU A 73 -2.86 -3.77 -1.81
N PHE A 74 -3.01 -2.92 -0.80
CA PHE A 74 -2.77 -1.48 -0.94
C PHE A 74 -1.33 -1.19 -1.35
N ASP A 75 -0.36 -1.77 -0.64
CA ASP A 75 1.07 -1.61 -0.94
C ASP A 75 1.42 -2.03 -2.39
N ILE A 76 0.93 -3.20 -2.84
CA ILE A 76 1.15 -3.67 -4.21
C ILE A 76 0.62 -2.66 -5.24
N ARG A 77 -0.54 -2.04 -4.98
CA ARG A 77 -1.11 -1.02 -5.88
C ARG A 77 -0.25 0.24 -5.87
N GLN A 78 0.18 0.72 -4.71
CA GLN A 78 1.03 1.92 -4.61
C GLN A 78 2.39 1.72 -5.28
N THR A 79 3.00 0.54 -5.10
CA THR A 79 4.25 0.18 -5.76
C THR A 79 4.13 0.28 -7.28
N LYS A 80 3.01 -0.19 -7.86
CA LYS A 80 2.73 -0.09 -9.30
C LYS A 80 2.55 1.35 -9.77
N VAL A 81 1.89 2.19 -8.99
CA VAL A 81 1.73 3.63 -9.29
C VAL A 81 3.10 4.31 -9.34
N MET A 82 3.95 4.04 -8.35
CA MET A 82 5.32 4.57 -8.33
C MET A 82 6.16 4.04 -9.50
N ASP A 83 6.03 2.76 -9.86
CA ASP A 83 6.72 2.19 -11.03
C ASP A 83 6.32 2.88 -12.33
N ALA A 84 5.02 3.13 -12.53
CA ALA A 84 4.53 3.84 -13.71
C ALA A 84 5.06 5.29 -13.75
N ALA A 85 5.06 5.99 -12.62
CA ALA A 85 5.62 7.35 -12.51
C ALA A 85 7.13 7.36 -12.82
N LEU A 86 7.88 6.37 -12.32
CA LEU A 86 9.30 6.22 -12.60
C LEU A 86 9.56 5.95 -14.09
N GLN A 87 8.74 5.13 -14.74
CA GLN A 87 8.86 4.87 -16.18
C GLN A 87 8.58 6.12 -17.03
N ALA A 88 7.63 6.96 -16.59
CA ALA A 88 7.31 8.22 -17.27
C ALA A 88 8.33 9.35 -17.00
N SER A 89 9.10 9.26 -15.90
CA SER A 89 10.08 10.27 -15.52
C SER A 89 11.37 10.22 -16.33
N THR A 90 12.03 11.38 -16.45
CA THR A 90 13.38 11.45 -17.01
C THR A 90 14.39 10.73 -16.09
N PRO A 91 15.32 9.91 -16.61
CA PRO A 91 16.28 9.15 -15.81
C PRO A 91 17.44 10.05 -15.30
N THR A 92 17.10 11.15 -14.63
CA THR A 92 18.05 12.05 -13.94
C THR A 92 17.87 11.92 -12.44
N LEU A 93 18.87 12.35 -11.65
CA LEU A 93 18.74 12.42 -10.20
C LEU A 93 17.50 13.21 -9.79
N ALA A 94 17.29 14.38 -10.39
CA ALA A 94 16.15 15.23 -10.08
C ALA A 94 14.82 14.49 -10.34
N GLY A 95 14.65 13.91 -11.52
CA GLY A 95 13.42 13.17 -11.86
C GLY A 95 13.18 11.96 -10.95
N ARG A 96 14.22 11.21 -10.58
CA ARG A 96 14.08 10.08 -9.65
C ARG A 96 13.71 10.53 -8.24
N ALA A 97 14.40 11.56 -7.72
CA ALA A 97 14.14 12.09 -6.39
C ALA A 97 12.75 12.71 -6.27
N GLU A 98 12.31 13.47 -7.30
CA GLU A 98 10.96 14.03 -7.37
C GLU A 98 9.89 12.94 -7.35
N VAL A 99 10.04 11.88 -8.15
CA VAL A 99 9.07 10.78 -8.17
C VAL A 99 9.04 10.04 -6.84
N ILE A 100 10.19 9.77 -6.21
CA ILE A 100 10.23 9.13 -4.88
C ILE A 100 9.51 10.01 -3.85
N ALA A 101 9.83 11.30 -3.82
CA ALA A 101 9.25 12.24 -2.87
C ALA A 101 7.73 12.39 -3.06
N ALA A 102 7.29 12.63 -4.29
CA ALA A 102 5.89 12.74 -4.64
C ALA A 102 5.13 11.44 -4.34
N SER A 103 5.66 10.28 -4.76
CA SER A 103 4.99 8.99 -4.56
C SER A 103 4.77 8.68 -3.09
N TYR A 104 5.71 9.03 -2.20
CA TYR A 104 5.54 8.78 -0.77
C TYR A 104 4.55 9.76 -0.13
N VAL A 105 4.75 11.06 -0.36
CA VAL A 105 3.91 12.12 0.25
C VAL A 105 2.47 12.05 -0.27
N ASP A 106 2.29 11.91 -1.59
CA ASP A 106 0.96 11.78 -2.18
C ASP A 106 0.28 10.48 -1.77
N CYS A 107 1.02 9.38 -1.62
CA CYS A 107 0.46 8.14 -1.10
C CYS A 107 -0.14 8.37 0.29
N VAL A 108 0.58 9.00 1.22
CA VAL A 108 0.07 9.26 2.57
C VAL A 108 -1.12 10.24 2.57
N LEU A 109 -1.11 11.26 1.70
CA LEU A 109 -2.18 12.26 1.64
C LEU A 109 -3.45 11.78 0.92
N LEU A 110 -3.29 10.97 -0.13
CA LEU A 110 -4.41 10.43 -0.91
C LEU A 110 -5.03 9.18 -0.26
N GLN A 111 -4.37 8.62 0.75
CA GLN A 111 -4.98 7.65 1.63
C GLN A 111 -6.15 8.32 2.35
N GLY A 112 -7.37 8.06 1.88
CA GLY A 112 -8.58 8.38 2.63
C GLY A 112 -8.57 7.70 4.01
N ARG A 113 -9.69 7.78 4.74
CA ARG A 113 -9.80 7.26 6.13
C ARG A 113 -9.47 5.77 6.33
N GLU A 114 -9.38 5.00 5.26
CA GLU A 114 -9.33 3.54 5.25
C GLU A 114 -7.97 3.00 5.71
N ILE A 115 -6.87 3.47 5.10
CA ILE A 115 -5.51 3.00 5.45
C ILE A 115 -5.09 3.44 6.85
N PRO A 116 -5.26 4.72 7.26
CA PRO A 116 -4.97 5.11 8.64
C PRO A 116 -5.78 4.30 9.65
N GLY A 117 -7.05 3.99 9.34
CA GLY A 117 -7.88 3.12 10.17
C GLY A 117 -7.34 1.70 10.28
N ILE A 118 -6.86 1.11 9.18
CA ILE A 118 -6.22 -0.22 9.16
C ILE A 118 -4.93 -0.22 9.97
N ILE A 119 -4.06 0.78 9.80
CA ILE A 119 -2.82 0.92 10.57
C ILE A 119 -3.14 1.03 12.07
N ALA A 120 -4.10 1.87 12.44
CA ALA A 120 -4.51 2.04 13.83
C ALA A 120 -5.08 0.75 14.43
N ALA A 121 -5.94 0.04 13.70
CA ALA A 121 -6.53 -1.22 14.15
C ALA A 121 -5.50 -2.36 14.28
N LEU A 122 -4.37 -2.24 13.59
CA LEU A 122 -3.27 -3.20 13.61
C LEU A 122 -2.11 -2.77 14.54
N ALA A 123 -2.17 -1.60 15.16
CA ALA A 123 -1.09 -1.07 15.97
C ALA A 123 -0.69 -2.05 17.10
N GLY A 124 0.60 -2.38 17.17
CA GLY A 124 1.14 -3.33 18.15
C GLY A 124 0.90 -4.82 17.82
N SER A 125 0.39 -5.15 16.63
CA SER A 125 0.26 -6.55 16.18
C SER A 125 1.55 -7.06 15.52
N PRO A 126 1.97 -8.31 15.77
CA PRO A 126 3.11 -8.92 15.08
C PRO A 126 2.94 -8.97 13.56
N GLU A 127 1.70 -9.10 13.08
CA GLU A 127 1.40 -9.11 11.64
C GLU A 127 1.75 -7.78 10.98
N LEU A 128 1.40 -6.66 11.62
CA LEU A 128 1.73 -5.33 11.10
C LEU A 128 3.22 -5.05 11.17
N GLU A 129 3.88 -5.39 12.28
CA GLU A 129 5.32 -5.22 12.41
C GLU A 129 6.07 -5.97 11.30
N LYS A 130 5.66 -7.21 11.03
CA LYS A 130 6.22 -8.00 9.95
C LYS A 130 5.98 -7.36 8.58
N ILE A 131 4.75 -6.94 8.30
CA ILE A 131 4.39 -6.33 7.01
C ILE A 131 5.07 -4.98 6.80
N LYS A 132 5.10 -4.12 7.83
CA LYS A 132 5.81 -2.84 7.80
C LYS A 132 7.28 -3.08 7.50
N ARG A 133 7.93 -4.01 8.21
CA ARG A 133 9.35 -4.33 7.98
C ARG A 133 9.62 -4.87 6.58
N GLU A 134 8.77 -5.76 6.07
CA GLU A 134 8.86 -6.27 4.69
C GLU A 134 8.74 -5.14 3.66
N TYR A 135 7.77 -4.24 3.85
CA TYR A 135 7.54 -3.07 3.01
C TYR A 135 8.72 -2.09 3.04
N GLU A 136 9.15 -1.67 4.23
CA GLU A 136 10.26 -0.72 4.40
C GLU A 136 11.52 -1.25 3.75
N THR A 137 11.81 -2.55 3.93
CA THR A 137 12.97 -3.20 3.32
C THR A 137 12.87 -3.20 1.79
N ALA A 138 11.71 -3.56 1.24
CA ALA A 138 11.48 -3.56 -0.20
C ALA A 138 11.58 -2.14 -0.81
N PHE A 139 11.01 -1.14 -0.12
CA PHE A 139 11.08 0.26 -0.54
C PHE A 139 12.51 0.80 -0.51
N ILE A 140 13.27 0.50 0.55
CA ILE A 140 14.67 0.89 0.69
C ILE A 140 15.54 0.29 -0.43
N GLU A 141 15.38 -0.99 -0.72
CA GLU A 141 16.14 -1.64 -1.78
C GLU A 141 15.76 -1.11 -3.17
N LYS A 142 14.49 -0.76 -3.38
CA LYS A 142 14.06 -0.07 -4.60
C LYS A 142 14.70 1.31 -4.73
N CYS A 143 14.68 2.11 -3.67
CA CYS A 143 15.32 3.43 -3.65
C CYS A 143 16.83 3.33 -3.87
N ARG A 144 17.50 2.33 -3.26
CA ARG A 144 18.90 2.03 -3.50
C ARG A 144 19.17 1.81 -4.98
N ALA A 145 18.41 0.93 -5.63
CA ALA A 145 18.60 0.62 -7.05
C ALA A 145 18.38 1.84 -7.95
N LEU A 146 17.38 2.68 -7.63
CA LEU A 146 17.04 3.87 -8.41
C LEU A 146 18.08 4.99 -8.27
N LEU A 147 18.69 5.11 -7.10
CA LEU A 147 19.57 6.22 -6.76
C LEU A 147 21.07 5.88 -6.89
N ALA A 148 21.44 4.59 -6.85
CA ALA A 148 22.83 4.14 -6.95
C ALA A 148 23.60 4.71 -8.16
N PRO A 149 23.01 4.85 -9.38
CA PRO A 149 23.70 5.45 -10.51
C PRO A 149 24.12 6.92 -10.31
N PHE A 150 23.53 7.60 -9.33
CA PHE A 150 23.80 9.02 -9.02
C PHE A 150 24.62 9.21 -7.74
N ALA A 151 25.02 8.12 -7.07
CA ALA A 151 25.83 8.19 -5.87
C ALA A 151 27.31 8.44 -6.21
N ASN A 152 27.94 9.44 -5.58
CA ASN A 152 29.33 9.83 -5.87
C ASN A 152 30.35 8.69 -5.69
N ALA A 153 30.13 7.77 -4.74
CA ALA A 153 31.00 6.62 -4.46
C ALA A 153 30.50 5.30 -5.07
N GLY A 154 29.47 5.33 -5.92
CA GLY A 154 28.88 4.12 -6.53
C GLY A 154 28.10 3.21 -5.57
N SER A 155 27.97 3.58 -4.29
CA SER A 155 27.14 2.89 -3.32
C SER A 155 26.50 3.86 -2.32
N ILE A 156 25.36 3.47 -1.75
CA ILE A 156 24.61 4.27 -0.77
C ILE A 156 24.62 3.49 0.56
N ALA A 157 25.02 4.14 1.65
CA ALA A 157 24.99 3.50 2.97
C ALA A 157 23.54 3.16 3.38
N SER A 158 23.32 1.96 3.93
CA SER A 158 21.99 1.52 4.39
C SER A 158 21.38 2.49 5.40
N ALA A 159 22.17 3.01 6.34
CA ALA A 159 21.73 3.99 7.32
C ALA A 159 21.19 5.29 6.68
N GLY A 160 21.76 5.71 5.54
CA GLY A 160 21.27 6.88 4.80
C GLY A 160 19.87 6.67 4.25
N LEU A 161 19.60 5.49 3.69
CA LEU A 161 18.28 5.15 3.15
C LEU A 161 17.22 5.03 4.24
N TRP A 162 17.57 4.48 5.40
CA TRP A 162 16.69 4.49 6.58
C TRP A 162 16.41 5.91 7.09
N ALA A 163 17.41 6.79 7.08
CA ALA A 163 17.20 8.20 7.43
C ALA A 163 16.28 8.91 6.43
N MET A 164 16.45 8.67 5.13
CA MET A 164 15.56 9.17 4.08
C MET A 164 14.11 8.69 4.27
N LEU A 165 13.91 7.41 4.57
CA LEU A 165 12.59 6.85 4.84
C LEU A 165 11.95 7.48 6.09
N GLY A 166 12.69 7.63 7.18
CA GLY A 166 12.20 8.30 8.40
C GLY A 166 11.83 9.77 8.15
N ALA A 167 12.61 10.48 7.32
CA ALA A 167 12.25 11.83 6.87
C ALA A 167 10.95 11.83 6.05
N ALA A 168 10.78 10.87 5.14
CA ALA A 168 9.55 10.74 4.35
C ALA A 168 8.32 10.49 5.23
N GLU A 169 8.42 9.59 6.22
CA GLU A 169 7.36 9.34 7.20
C GLU A 169 7.00 10.61 7.98
N ALA A 170 8.00 11.30 8.55
CA ALA A 170 7.78 12.48 9.38
C ALA A 170 7.20 13.67 8.58
N LEU A 171 7.74 13.95 7.39
CA LEU A 171 7.27 15.03 6.52
C LEU A 171 5.84 14.77 6.03
N SER A 172 5.53 13.53 5.66
CA SER A 172 4.17 13.16 5.22
C SER A 172 3.15 13.24 6.35
N TYR A 173 3.56 12.87 7.57
CA TYR A 173 2.73 13.03 8.76
C TYR A 173 2.45 14.51 9.06
N ALA A 174 3.50 15.34 9.08
CA ALA A 174 3.35 16.79 9.29
C ALA A 174 2.46 17.45 8.22
N ALA A 175 2.56 17.01 6.96
CA ALA A 175 1.68 17.47 5.88
C ALA A 175 0.22 17.07 6.09
N THR A 176 -0.03 15.84 6.56
CA THR A 176 -1.37 15.36 6.90
C THR A 176 -1.99 16.14 8.05
N MET A 177 -1.18 16.53 9.04
CA MET A 177 -1.61 17.34 10.17
C MET A 177 -1.81 18.83 9.81
N GLY A 178 -1.35 19.26 8.63
CA GLY A 178 -1.42 20.64 8.17
C GLY A 178 -0.34 21.55 8.76
N ASP A 179 0.65 21.00 9.46
CA ASP A 179 1.78 21.75 10.01
C ASP A 179 2.69 22.29 8.90
N ILE A 180 2.76 21.58 7.76
CA ILE A 180 3.41 22.00 6.52
C ILE A 180 2.52 21.66 5.33
N SER A 181 2.75 22.32 4.19
CA SER A 181 2.05 21.96 2.95
C SER A 181 2.59 20.67 2.33
N PRO A 182 1.78 19.94 1.55
CA PRO A 182 2.23 18.80 0.74
C PRO A 182 3.45 19.12 -0.15
N GLN A 183 3.50 20.34 -0.71
CA GLN A 183 4.61 20.76 -1.54
C GLN A 183 5.89 20.94 -0.72
N GLN A 184 5.82 21.57 0.44
CA GLN A 184 6.98 21.70 1.35
C GLN A 184 7.52 20.33 1.78
N ALA A 185 6.65 19.36 2.06
CA ALA A 185 7.06 18.00 2.38
C ALA A 185 7.82 17.32 1.22
N LYS A 186 7.33 17.50 -0.02
CA LYS A 186 7.99 16.95 -1.22
C LYS A 186 9.34 17.61 -1.48
N ASP A 187 9.41 18.93 -1.39
CA ASP A 187 10.62 19.71 -1.64
C ASP A 187 11.71 19.37 -0.61
N GLU A 188 11.35 19.26 0.67
CA GLU A 188 12.30 18.92 1.73
C GLU A 188 12.80 17.46 1.60
N LEU A 189 11.91 16.54 1.24
CA LEU A 189 12.30 15.15 0.99
C LEU A 189 13.23 15.03 -0.24
N PHE A 190 12.99 15.82 -1.28
CA PHE A 190 13.86 15.91 -2.44
C PHE A 190 15.27 16.39 -2.07
N GLU A 191 15.39 17.47 -1.28
CA GLU A 191 16.69 17.96 -0.81
C GLU A 191 17.36 16.96 0.13
N THR A 192 16.60 16.26 0.97
CA THR A 192 17.10 15.17 1.83
C THR A 192 17.75 14.05 1.00
N ILE A 193 17.12 13.64 -0.10
CA ILE A 193 17.65 12.63 -1.03
C ILE A 193 18.97 13.10 -1.66
N LYS A 194 19.00 14.35 -2.17
CA LYS A 194 20.21 14.93 -2.76
C LYS A 194 21.35 15.00 -1.76
N ALA A 195 21.08 15.50 -0.55
CA ALA A 195 22.08 15.63 0.50
C ALA A 195 22.61 14.27 0.96
N MET A 196 21.74 13.25 1.04
CA MET A 196 22.15 11.87 1.33
C MET A 196 23.17 11.36 0.30
N LEU A 197 22.92 11.55 -0.99
CA LEU A 197 23.80 11.08 -2.06
C LEU A 197 25.15 11.81 -2.09
N ALA A 198 25.14 13.10 -1.75
CA ALA A 198 26.37 13.88 -1.63
C ALA A 198 27.25 13.40 -0.46
N ARG A 199 26.64 12.92 0.64
CA ARG A 199 27.34 12.43 1.85
C ARG A 199 27.83 10.99 1.76
N SER A 200 27.33 10.17 0.85
CA SER A 200 27.75 8.77 0.68
C SER A 200 29.17 8.60 0.10
N ALA A 201 30.09 9.53 0.41
CA ALA A 201 31.51 9.52 0.10
C ALA A 201 32.33 8.97 1.27
#